data_AF-A0A1V5D6B6-F1
#
_entry.id   AF-A0A1V5D6B6-F1
#
_cell.length_a   1.000
_cell.length_b   1.000
_cell.length_c   1.000
_cell.angle_alpha   90.00
_cell.angle_beta   90.00
_cell.angle_gamma   90.00
#
_symmetry.space_group_name_H-M   'P 1'
#
loop_
_entity.id
_entity.type
_entity.pdbx_description
1 polymer ?
#
loop_
_entity_poly.entity_id
_entity_poly.type
_entity_poly.pdbx_seq_one_letter_code
_entity_poly.pdbx_strand_id
1 'polypeptide(L)'
;MPYFVVHEHHSKRLHYDFRLEIDGVLKSWAVPKGPSMSPHDKRLAIAVDDHPLEYGRFEGIIPDGYYGAGPVVIWDAGDFDLRDNDMAKGRIDFLLKGKKLKGVFVLTRLKGKDKEWLLIKKKDEFALPAFIIAPELTEKRLRALSEKAPPCNVDEG
;
A
#
# COMPACT_ATOMS: atom_id res chain seq x y z
N MET A 1 -1.77 18.18 -2.61
CA MET A 1 -1.01 17.31 -3.53
C MET A 1 -1.53 15.90 -3.33
N PRO A 2 -1.65 15.08 -4.40
CA PRO A 2 -2.17 13.74 -4.25
C PRO A 2 -1.24 12.93 -3.33
N TYR A 3 -1.81 12.26 -2.34
CA TYR A 3 -1.03 11.54 -1.32
C TYR A 3 -1.04 10.02 -1.56
N PHE A 4 0.02 9.36 -1.09
CA PHE A 4 0.07 7.91 -1.01
C PHE A 4 0.23 7.46 0.44
N VAL A 5 -0.18 6.23 0.70
CA VAL A 5 0.02 5.59 1.99
C VAL A 5 0.27 4.10 1.81
N VAL A 6 1.12 3.57 2.67
CA VAL A 6 1.35 2.14 2.82
C VAL A 6 0.97 1.77 4.24
N HIS A 7 -0.05 0.94 4.39
CA HIS A 7 -0.37 0.37 5.68
C HIS A 7 0.36 -0.96 5.82
N GLU A 8 0.92 -1.21 6.99
CA GLU A 8 1.31 -2.54 7.43
C GLU A 8 0.13 -3.16 8.17
N HIS A 9 -0.30 -4.32 7.68
CA HIS A 9 -1.55 -4.92 8.09
C HIS A 9 -1.31 -6.35 8.57
N HIS A 10 -1.46 -6.53 9.88
CA HIS A 10 -1.33 -7.81 10.59
C HIS A 10 -2.68 -8.52 10.66
N SER A 11 -3.23 -8.87 9.50
CA SER A 11 -4.43 -9.72 9.42
C SER A 11 -4.08 -11.20 9.67
N LYS A 12 -4.85 -12.15 9.12
CA LYS A 12 -4.50 -13.59 9.06
C LYS A 12 -3.04 -13.82 8.61
N ARG A 13 -2.54 -12.97 7.73
CA ARG A 13 -1.12 -12.90 7.34
C ARG A 13 -0.68 -11.45 7.27
N LEU A 14 0.57 -11.20 7.64
CA LEU A 14 1.23 -9.92 7.39
C LEU A 14 1.23 -9.63 5.89
N HIS A 15 0.74 -8.46 5.53
CA HIS A 15 0.84 -7.87 4.20
C HIS A 15 0.88 -6.35 4.33
N TYR A 16 1.05 -5.68 3.19
CA TYR A 16 1.07 -4.22 3.15
C TYR A 16 0.06 -3.72 2.13
N ASP A 17 -0.84 -2.84 2.54
CA ASP A 17 -1.79 -2.20 1.64
C ASP A 17 -1.18 -0.92 1.07
N PHE A 18 -0.84 -0.96 -0.21
CA PHE A 18 -0.31 0.16 -0.96
C PHE A 18 -1.45 0.93 -1.61
N ARG A 19 -1.52 2.25 -1.39
CA ARG A 19 -2.65 3.07 -1.82
C ARG A 19 -2.18 4.38 -2.46
N LEU A 20 -2.81 4.76 -3.55
CA LEU A 20 -2.61 6.03 -4.25
C LEU A 20 -3.94 6.79 -4.32
N GLU A 21 -3.93 8.06 -3.95
CA GLU A 21 -5.05 8.97 -4.21
C GLU A 21 -5.14 9.27 -5.72
N ILE A 22 -6.13 8.70 -6.40
CA ILE A 22 -6.40 8.93 -7.83
C ILE A 22 -7.89 9.11 -8.00
N ASP A 23 -8.31 10.17 -8.70
CA ASP A 23 -9.71 10.49 -8.99
C ASP A 23 -10.62 10.54 -7.75
N GLY A 24 -10.10 11.07 -6.63
CA GLY A 24 -10.86 11.31 -5.40
C GLY A 24 -11.04 10.09 -4.48
N VAL A 25 -10.39 8.96 -4.80
CA VAL A 25 -10.41 7.74 -3.99
C VAL A 25 -9.01 7.17 -3.80
N LEU A 26 -8.85 6.26 -2.84
CA LEU A 26 -7.63 5.48 -2.69
C LEU A 26 -7.69 4.20 -3.52
N LYS A 27 -7.08 4.25 -4.71
CA LYS A 27 -6.79 3.04 -5.48
C LYS A 27 -5.83 2.18 -4.68
N SER A 28 -6.21 0.94 -4.42
CA SER A 28 -5.60 0.12 -3.38
C SER A 28 -5.13 -1.24 -3.89
N TRP A 29 -3.97 -1.68 -3.40
CA TRP A 29 -3.40 -2.99 -3.67
C TRP A 29 -2.84 -3.64 -2.41
N ALA A 30 -3.20 -4.89 -2.16
CA ALA A 30 -2.55 -5.71 -1.15
C ALA A 30 -1.22 -6.27 -1.70
N VAL A 31 -0.12 -6.00 -1.01
CA VAL A 31 1.25 -6.39 -1.38
C VAL A 31 1.78 -7.37 -0.32
N PRO A 32 1.66 -8.71 -0.52
CA PRO A 32 1.94 -9.69 0.53
C PRO A 32 3.36 -9.63 1.10
N LYS A 33 4.36 -9.33 0.27
CA LYS A 33 5.76 -9.19 0.69
C LYS A 33 6.16 -7.73 0.96
N GLY A 34 5.22 -6.80 0.86
CA GLY A 34 5.46 -5.36 0.93
C GLY A 34 6.23 -4.76 -0.25
N PRO A 35 6.27 -3.42 -0.34
CA PRO A 35 7.02 -2.68 -1.36
C PRO A 35 8.53 -2.89 -1.19
N SER A 36 9.30 -2.60 -2.24
CA SER A 36 10.76 -2.69 -2.20
C SER A 36 11.41 -1.49 -2.87
N MET A 37 12.51 -1.01 -2.28
CA MET A 37 13.39 -0.03 -2.92
C MET A 37 14.44 -0.69 -3.83
N SER A 38 14.47 -2.03 -3.93
CA SER A 38 15.35 -2.74 -4.84
C SER A 38 14.76 -2.81 -6.25
N PRO A 39 15.47 -2.37 -7.30
CA PRO A 39 15.00 -2.46 -8.68
C PRO A 39 15.06 -3.90 -9.23
N HIS A 40 15.61 -4.85 -8.47
CA HIS A 40 15.63 -6.27 -8.81
C HIS A 40 14.35 -7.00 -8.40
N ASP A 41 13.59 -6.41 -7.47
CA ASP A 41 12.38 -6.99 -6.94
C ASP A 41 11.17 -6.67 -7.82
N LYS A 42 10.37 -7.71 -8.07
CA LYS A 42 9.02 -7.58 -8.64
C LYS A 42 8.03 -8.01 -7.57
N ARG A 43 7.35 -7.06 -6.94
CA ARG A 43 6.41 -7.34 -5.84
C ARG A 43 5.02 -7.54 -6.39
N LEU A 44 4.42 -8.70 -6.14
CA LEU A 44 3.00 -8.94 -6.45
C LEU A 44 2.14 -7.93 -5.65
N ALA A 45 1.25 -7.25 -6.35
CA ALA A 45 0.31 -6.28 -5.82
C ALA A 45 -1.09 -6.67 -6.32
N ILE A 46 -1.98 -7.07 -5.42
CA ILE A 46 -3.31 -7.56 -5.76
C ILE A 46 -4.29 -6.39 -5.59
N ALA A 47 -4.95 -5.98 -6.67
CA ALA A 47 -5.93 -4.91 -6.61
C ALA A 47 -7.11 -5.32 -5.70
N VAL A 48 -7.44 -4.43 -4.78
CA VAL A 48 -8.58 -4.53 -3.86
C VAL A 48 -9.50 -3.34 -4.06
N ASP A 49 -10.65 -3.32 -3.39
CA ASP A 49 -11.63 -2.26 -3.57
C ASP A 49 -11.07 -0.89 -3.19
N ASP A 50 -11.61 0.14 -3.82
CA ASP A 50 -11.23 1.52 -3.54
C ASP A 50 -11.60 1.87 -2.09
N HIS A 51 -10.76 2.69 -1.45
CA HIS A 51 -11.01 3.15 -0.09
C HIS A 51 -11.28 4.65 -0.06
N PRO A 52 -12.08 5.15 0.90
CA PRO A 52 -12.28 6.59 1.06
C PRO A 52 -10.98 7.26 1.53
N LEU A 53 -10.78 8.53 1.19
CA LEU A 53 -9.54 9.26 1.51
C LEU A 53 -9.25 9.32 3.01
N GLU A 54 -10.29 9.37 3.85
CA GLU A 54 -10.13 9.34 5.31
C GLU A 54 -9.45 8.06 5.81
N TYR A 55 -9.59 6.94 5.09
CA TYR A 55 -8.94 5.68 5.42
C TYR A 55 -7.42 5.79 5.37
N GLY A 56 -6.86 6.70 4.58
CA GLY A 56 -5.40 6.82 4.47
C GLY A 56 -4.70 7.34 5.72
N ARG A 57 -5.45 7.78 6.73
CA ARG A 57 -4.95 8.19 8.04
C ARG A 57 -5.27 7.17 9.13
N PHE A 58 -5.83 6.02 8.77
CA PHE A 58 -6.29 5.03 9.73
C PHE A 58 -5.11 4.29 10.38
N GLU A 59 -5.15 4.26 11.71
CA GLU A 59 -4.32 3.39 12.54
C GLU A 59 -5.15 2.87 13.71
N GLY A 60 -5.08 1.57 13.97
CA GLY A 60 -5.89 0.91 14.98
C GLY A 60 -5.83 -0.60 14.89
N ILE A 61 -6.66 -1.26 15.70
CA ILE A 61 -6.91 -2.70 15.61
C ILE A 61 -8.30 -2.87 15.02
N ILE A 62 -8.40 -3.48 13.83
CA ILE A 62 -9.69 -3.83 13.25
C ILE A 62 -10.25 -5.01 14.07
N PRO A 63 -11.45 -4.89 14.65
CA PRO A 63 -12.00 -5.93 15.52
C PRO A 63 -12.22 -7.25 14.78
N ASP A 64 -12.24 -8.35 15.53
CA ASP A 64 -12.63 -9.66 14.99
C ASP A 64 -14.06 -9.62 14.42
N GLY A 65 -14.29 -10.39 13.36
CA GLY A 65 -15.56 -10.42 12.62
C GLY A 65 -15.64 -9.40 11.48
N TYR A 66 -14.78 -8.37 11.48
CA TYR A 66 -14.66 -7.45 10.35
C TYR A 66 -13.71 -8.01 9.28
N TYR A 67 -13.98 -7.67 8.01
CA TYR A 67 -13.02 -7.94 6.94
C TYR A 67 -11.70 -7.22 7.22
N GLY A 68 -10.59 -7.97 7.22
CA GLY A 68 -9.28 -7.42 7.57
C GLY A 68 -9.06 -7.25 9.08
N ALA A 69 -9.70 -8.06 9.93
CA ALA A 69 -9.42 -8.06 11.37
C ALA A 69 -7.91 -8.15 11.67
N GLY A 70 -7.44 -7.33 12.62
CA GLY A 70 -6.06 -7.26 13.08
C GLY A 70 -5.47 -5.85 13.16
N PRO A 71 -4.24 -5.71 13.68
CA PRO A 71 -3.55 -4.43 13.77
C PRO A 71 -3.21 -3.85 12.39
N VAL A 72 -3.51 -2.56 12.23
CA VAL A 72 -3.18 -1.75 11.05
C VAL A 72 -2.43 -0.52 11.50
N VAL A 73 -1.27 -0.28 10.88
CA VAL A 73 -0.47 0.92 11.13
C VAL A 73 0.05 1.51 9.83
N ILE A 74 0.28 2.82 9.81
CA ILE A 74 0.95 3.45 8.69
C ILE A 74 2.43 3.04 8.73
N TRP A 75 2.89 2.41 7.66
CA TRP A 75 4.28 2.01 7.46
C TRP A 75 5.06 3.12 6.75
N ASP A 76 4.46 3.74 5.74
CA ASP A 76 5.00 4.93 5.08
C ASP A 76 3.85 5.78 4.50
N ALA A 77 4.08 7.07 4.37
CA ALA A 77 3.14 7.99 3.73
C ALA A 77 3.89 9.22 3.22
N GLY A 78 3.31 9.88 2.23
CA GLY A 78 3.83 11.12 1.69
C GLY A 78 3.07 11.56 0.45
N ASP A 79 3.62 12.55 -0.24
CA ASP A 79 3.12 12.98 -1.53
C ASP A 79 3.62 12.05 -2.64
N PHE A 80 2.92 12.05 -3.77
CA PHE A 80 3.45 11.46 -4.99
C PHE A 80 3.15 12.32 -6.22
N ASP A 81 3.96 12.15 -7.26
CA ASP A 81 3.69 12.73 -8.58
C ASP A 81 3.28 11.61 -9.53
N LEU A 82 2.06 11.69 -10.04
CA LEU A 82 1.58 10.80 -11.10
C LEU A 82 2.25 11.21 -12.43
N ARG A 83 3.01 10.30 -13.04
CA ARG A 83 3.76 10.58 -14.28
C ARG A 83 3.03 10.08 -15.52
N ASP A 84 2.43 8.91 -15.40
CA ASP A 84 1.57 8.32 -16.42
C ASP A 84 0.50 7.45 -15.74
N ASN A 85 -0.73 7.50 -16.25
CA ASN A 85 -1.87 6.78 -15.70
C ASN A 85 -2.68 6.14 -16.82
N ASP A 86 -2.30 4.91 -17.18
CA ASP A 86 -3.02 4.08 -18.13
C ASP A 86 -3.58 2.83 -17.42
N MET A 87 -4.40 3.07 -16.40
CA MET A 87 -5.09 2.02 -15.64
C MET A 87 -5.88 1.06 -16.56
N ALA A 88 -6.45 1.58 -17.65
CA ALA A 88 -7.15 0.80 -18.65
C ALA A 88 -6.23 -0.24 -19.30
N LYS A 89 -5.03 0.17 -19.75
CA LYS A 89 -4.01 -0.76 -20.28
C LYS A 89 -3.21 -1.48 -19.19
N GLY A 90 -3.50 -1.21 -17.92
CA GLY A 90 -2.90 -1.89 -16.79
C GLY A 90 -1.52 -1.35 -16.45
N ARG A 91 -1.28 -0.04 -16.55
CA ARG A 91 0.02 0.56 -16.23
C ARG A 91 -0.12 1.91 -15.53
N ILE A 92 0.66 2.12 -14.47
CA ILE A 92 0.78 3.42 -13.80
C ILE A 92 2.27 3.66 -13.51
N ASP A 93 2.79 4.83 -13.89
CA ASP A 93 4.13 5.29 -13.54
C ASP A 93 4.01 6.50 -12.59
N PHE A 94 4.73 6.48 -11.47
CA PHE A 94 4.64 7.52 -10.45
C PHE A 94 5.96 7.69 -9.70
N LEU A 95 6.16 8.87 -9.11
CA LEU A 95 7.27 9.18 -8.22
C LEU A 95 6.75 9.35 -6.79
N LEU A 96 7.29 8.57 -5.84
CA LEU A 96 6.95 8.67 -4.43
C LEU A 96 7.90 9.61 -3.69
N LYS A 97 7.34 10.41 -2.77
CA LYS A 97 8.07 11.33 -1.87
C LYS A 97 7.81 10.97 -0.40
N GLY A 98 7.95 9.70 -0.06
CA GLY A 98 7.78 9.19 1.30
C GLY A 98 9.00 9.36 2.18
N LYS A 99 8.88 8.87 3.42
CA LYS A 99 10.04 8.73 4.31
C LYS A 99 10.88 7.52 3.92
N LYS A 100 10.23 6.40 3.59
CA LYS A 100 10.87 5.12 3.25
C LYS A 100 10.90 4.89 1.74
N LEU A 101 9.78 5.09 1.05
CA LEU A 101 9.65 4.94 -0.39
C LEU A 101 9.92 6.26 -1.10
N LYS A 102 10.94 6.26 -1.95
CA LYS A 102 11.37 7.45 -2.69
C LYS A 102 11.67 7.12 -4.15
N GLY A 103 11.48 8.10 -5.02
CA GLY A 103 11.81 7.96 -6.44
C GLY A 103 10.74 7.22 -7.23
N VAL A 104 11.11 6.71 -8.38
CA VAL A 104 10.18 6.26 -9.42
C VAL A 104 9.80 4.79 -9.26
N PHE A 105 8.51 4.53 -9.39
CA PHE A 105 7.88 3.21 -9.33
C PHE A 105 6.91 3.01 -10.50
N VAL A 106 6.61 1.75 -10.77
CA VAL A 106 5.62 1.33 -11.77
C VAL A 106 4.70 0.29 -11.16
N LEU A 107 3.41 0.43 -11.39
CA LEU A 107 2.44 -0.65 -11.28
C LEU A 107 2.11 -1.16 -12.68
N THR A 108 2.23 -2.47 -12.90
CA THR A 108 1.88 -3.10 -14.18
C THR A 108 1.05 -4.36 -14.00
N ARG A 109 -0.10 -4.46 -14.67
CA ARG A 109 -1.03 -5.59 -14.57
C ARG A 109 -0.48 -6.79 -15.33
N LEU A 110 -0.58 -7.98 -14.75
CA LEU A 110 -0.21 -9.21 -15.42
C LEU A 110 -1.20 -9.55 -16.53
N LYS A 111 -0.67 -9.96 -17.69
CA LYS A 111 -1.50 -10.30 -18.86
C LYS A 111 -2.43 -11.47 -18.53
N GLY A 112 -3.73 -11.31 -18.81
CA GLY A 112 -4.74 -12.33 -18.56
C GLY A 112 -5.18 -12.45 -17.09
N LYS A 113 -4.79 -11.50 -16.22
CA LYS A 113 -5.20 -11.46 -14.82
C LYS A 113 -5.67 -10.06 -14.43
N ASP A 114 -6.95 -9.94 -14.07
CA ASP A 114 -7.56 -8.62 -13.87
C ASP A 114 -7.14 -7.93 -12.57
N LYS A 115 -6.87 -8.72 -11.51
CA LYS A 115 -6.50 -8.20 -10.18
C LYS A 115 -5.01 -8.28 -9.86
N GLU A 116 -4.21 -9.01 -10.62
CA GLU A 116 -2.79 -9.19 -10.27
C GLU A 116 -1.89 -8.19 -10.98
N TRP A 117 -1.19 -7.37 -10.20
CA TRP A 117 -0.23 -6.37 -10.66
C TRP A 117 1.16 -6.65 -10.10
N LEU A 118 2.16 -5.99 -10.68
CA LEU A 118 3.51 -5.94 -10.15
C LEU A 118 3.85 -4.50 -9.78
N LEU A 119 4.22 -4.26 -8.53
CA LEU A 119 4.85 -3.05 -8.06
C LEU A 119 6.36 -3.19 -8.22
N ILE A 120 6.97 -2.29 -8.99
CA ILE A 120 8.38 -2.37 -9.39
C ILE A 120 9.06 -1.02 -9.17
N LYS A 121 10.14 -1.01 -8.42
CA LYS A 121 11.04 0.15 -8.31
C LYS A 121 11.85 0.31 -9.60
N LYS A 122 11.90 1.52 -10.15
CA LYS A 122 12.81 1.83 -11.27
C LYS A 122 14.23 2.12 -10.78
N LYS A 123 15.22 1.91 -11.63
CA LYS A 123 16.59 2.36 -11.37
C LYS A 123 16.65 3.88 -11.43
N ASP A 124 16.96 4.51 -10.30
CA ASP A 124 17.21 5.95 -10.13
C ASP A 124 18.14 6.15 -8.94
N GLU A 125 18.41 7.40 -8.56
CA GLU A 125 19.30 7.77 -7.46
C GLU A 125 18.85 7.27 -6.07
N PHE A 126 17.57 6.93 -5.91
CA PHE A 126 17.01 6.43 -4.65
C PHE A 126 16.98 4.90 -4.58
N ALA A 127 17.33 4.20 -5.67
CA ALA A 127 17.28 2.74 -5.71
C ALA A 127 18.28 2.11 -4.71
N LEU A 128 17.80 1.13 -3.94
CA LEU A 128 18.57 0.41 -2.93
C LEU A 128 18.60 -1.08 -3.28
N PRO A 129 19.63 -1.58 -4.00
CA PRO A 129 19.68 -2.98 -4.47
C PRO A 129 19.55 -4.03 -3.36
N ALA A 130 20.11 -3.75 -2.18
CA ALA A 130 20.07 -4.62 -0.99
C ALA A 130 18.93 -4.27 -0.01
N PHE A 131 17.84 -3.66 -0.49
CA PHE A 131 16.72 -3.27 0.37
C PHE A 131 16.07 -4.47 1.06
N ILE A 132 15.89 -4.35 2.37
CA ILE A 132 15.14 -5.29 3.20
C ILE A 132 14.02 -4.52 3.86
N ILE A 133 12.78 -4.98 3.68
CA ILE A 133 11.63 -4.39 4.34
C ILE A 133 11.65 -4.73 5.83
N ALA A 134 11.43 -3.73 6.67
CA ALA A 134 11.30 -3.90 8.12
C ALA A 134 9.89 -3.48 8.56
N PRO A 135 9.19 -4.27 9.39
CA PRO A 135 7.93 -3.87 10.00
C PRO A 135 8.08 -2.61 10.86
N GLU A 136 7.05 -1.78 10.88
CA GLU A 136 6.88 -0.60 11.74
C GLU A 136 6.05 -0.93 12.99
N LEU A 137 5.27 -2.02 13.01
CA LEU A 137 4.55 -2.44 14.21
C LEU A 137 5.51 -3.07 15.22
N THR A 138 5.91 -2.28 16.23
CA THR A 138 6.62 -2.78 17.42
C THR A 138 5.65 -3.09 18.55
N GLU A 139 6.06 -3.89 19.55
CA GLU A 139 5.23 -4.15 20.73
C GLU A 139 4.75 -2.88 21.43
N LYS A 140 5.64 -1.88 21.54
CA LYS A 140 5.30 -0.57 22.12
C LYS A 140 4.17 0.10 21.34
N ARG A 141 4.23 0.04 20.01
CA ARG A 141 3.24 0.65 19.14
C ARG A 141 1.92 -0.12 19.20
N LEU A 142 1.97 -1.46 19.22
CA LEU A 142 0.80 -2.32 19.39
C LEU A 142 0.02 -2.00 20.67
N ARG A 143 0.72 -1.84 21.81
CA ARG A 143 0.08 -1.47 23.10
C ARG A 143 -0.55 -0.08 23.10
N ALA A 144 -0.16 0.79 22.18
CA ALA A 144 -0.72 2.14 22.03
C ALA A 144 -1.90 2.18 21.05
N LEU A 145 -2.15 1.10 20.30
CA LEU A 145 -3.31 1.02 19.42
C LEU A 145 -4.57 0.72 20.23
N SER A 146 -5.70 1.13 19.67
CA SER A 146 -7.03 0.81 20.21
C SER A 146 -7.87 0.19 19.12
N GLU A 147 -8.84 -0.63 19.51
CA GLU A 147 -9.82 -1.17 18.59
C GLU A 147 -10.65 -0.05 17.96
N LYS A 148 -10.76 -0.08 16.63
CA LYS A 148 -11.49 0.92 15.84
C LYS A 148 -12.08 0.27 14.61
N ALA A 149 -13.37 0.47 14.38
CA ALA A 149 -13.96 0.13 13.10
C ALA A 149 -13.32 0.98 11.99
N PRO A 150 -12.94 0.38 10.86
CA PRO A 150 -12.42 1.13 9.74
C PRO A 150 -13.50 2.04 9.12
N PRO A 151 -13.14 3.20 8.54
CA PRO A 151 -14.10 4.13 7.94
C PRO A 151 -14.64 3.68 6.57
N CYS A 152 -14.43 2.43 6.16
CA CYS A 152 -15.03 1.87 4.95
C CYS A 152 -16.35 1.16 5.27
N ASN A 153 -17.25 1.12 4.29
CA ASN A 153 -18.39 0.21 4.31
C ASN A 153 -17.84 -1.22 4.20
N VAL A 154 -17.52 -1.81 5.34
CA VAL A 154 -17.25 -3.24 5.42
C VAL A 154 -18.60 -3.92 5.26
N ASP A 155 -18.80 -4.61 4.13
CA ASP A 155 -19.85 -5.62 4.07
C ASP A 155 -19.61 -6.57 5.26
N GLU A 156 -20.62 -6.68 6.13
CA GLU A 156 -20.64 -7.68 7.19
C GLU A 156 -20.56 -9.05 6.48
N GLY A 157 -19.42 -9.72 6.61
CA GLY A 157 -19.14 -11.01 5.98
C GLY A 157 -19.96 -12.15 6.56
#